data_AF-A0AA43F1H7-F1
#
_entry.id   AF-A0AA43F1H7-F1
#
_cell.length_a   1.000
_cell.length_b   1.000
_cell.length_c   1.000
_cell.angle_alpha   90.00
_cell.angle_beta   90.00
_cell.angle_gamma   90.00
#
_symmetry.space_group_name_H-M   'P 1'
#
loop_
_entity.id
_entity.type
_entity.pdbx_description
1 polymer ?
#
loop_
_entity_poly.entity_id
_entity_poly.type
_entity_poly.pdbx_seq_one_letter_code
_entity_poly.pdbx_strand_id
1 'polypeptide(L)'
;MAPRSSGKAHYSVYVIELDARVWNHARFRDANPGHDITKPCVYVGMTGLPVERRFDNHRRGHKGNAFVAKYGVRLLPGLYARLNPMRYELARLTEVTLAQRLRARGYAVWQA
;
A
#
# COMPACT_ATOMS: atom_id res chain seq x y z
N MET A 1 0.37 -30.31 -9.17
CA MET A 1 0.70 -30.34 -7.73
C MET A 1 0.86 -28.91 -7.25
N ALA A 2 -0.12 -28.35 -6.52
CA ALA A 2 -0.06 -26.97 -6.03
C ALA A 2 0.87 -26.90 -4.79
N PRO A 3 1.78 -25.92 -4.68
CA PRO A 3 2.65 -25.83 -3.51
C PRO A 3 1.81 -25.55 -2.26
N ARG A 4 1.92 -26.44 -1.26
CA ARG A 4 1.31 -26.25 0.06
C ARG A 4 2.05 -25.12 0.78
N SER A 5 1.51 -23.91 0.71
CA SER A 5 1.87 -22.83 1.62
C SER A 5 1.37 -23.19 3.03
N SER A 6 2.24 -23.81 3.82
CA SER A 6 2.02 -24.25 5.21
C SER A 6 2.29 -23.14 6.25
N GLY A 7 2.33 -21.86 5.84
CA GLY A 7 2.43 -20.73 6.76
C GLY A 7 1.07 -20.30 7.30
N LYS A 8 0.98 -20.04 8.62
CA LYS A 8 -0.22 -19.42 9.24
C LYS A 8 -0.57 -18.11 8.51
N ALA A 9 -1.85 -17.77 8.42
CA ALA A 9 -2.29 -16.48 7.89
C ALA A 9 -1.90 -15.36 8.87
N HIS A 10 -0.81 -14.67 8.55
CA HIS A 10 -0.29 -13.53 9.33
C HIS A 10 0.14 -12.37 8.43
N TYR A 11 -0.08 -12.48 7.11
CA TYR A 11 0.18 -11.40 6.18
C TYR A 11 -1.04 -10.52 6.05
N SER A 12 -0.79 -9.23 5.84
CA SER A 12 -1.82 -8.20 5.67
C SER A 12 -1.43 -7.29 4.52
N VAL A 13 -2.42 -6.90 3.71
CA VAL A 13 -2.28 -5.72 2.84
C VAL A 13 -2.62 -4.46 3.62
N TYR A 14 -2.08 -3.32 3.21
CA TYR A 14 -2.35 -2.04 3.85
C TYR A 14 -2.32 -0.89 2.85
N VAL A 15 -2.99 0.21 3.23
CA VAL A 15 -3.03 1.46 2.48
C VAL A 15 -2.67 2.60 3.41
N ILE A 16 -1.70 3.42 2.99
CA ILE A 16 -1.27 4.63 3.69
C ILE A 16 -1.65 5.83 2.85
N GLU A 17 -2.30 6.81 3.47
CA GLU A 17 -2.48 8.13 2.88
C GLU A 17 -1.13 8.86 2.80
N LEU A 18 -0.84 9.41 1.63
CA LEU A 18 0.34 10.24 1.38
C LEU A 18 -0.09 11.70 1.28
N ASP A 19 0.72 12.58 1.86
CA ASP A 19 0.60 14.02 1.72
C ASP A 19 0.69 14.40 0.23
N ALA A 20 -0.21 15.29 -0.21
CA ALA A 20 -0.33 15.69 -1.61
C ALA A 20 0.98 16.27 -2.20
N ARG A 21 1.90 16.76 -1.37
CA ARG A 21 3.26 17.18 -1.80
C ARG A 21 4.07 16.06 -2.46
N VAL A 22 3.68 14.79 -2.32
CA VAL A 22 4.25 13.68 -3.09
C VAL A 22 4.07 13.86 -4.59
N TRP A 23 3.02 14.58 -5.01
CA TRP A 23 2.76 14.92 -6.41
C TRP A 23 3.87 15.74 -7.06
N ASN A 24 4.74 16.39 -6.28
CA ASN A 24 5.88 17.14 -6.83
C ASN A 24 6.94 16.24 -7.48
N HIS A 25 6.91 14.92 -7.24
CA HIS A 25 7.85 13.97 -7.85
C HIS A 25 7.35 13.51 -9.22
N ALA A 26 8.13 13.77 -10.28
CA ALA A 26 7.80 13.36 -11.65
C ALA A 26 7.43 11.87 -11.74
N ARG A 27 8.29 10.98 -11.22
CA ARG A 27 8.01 9.53 -11.19
C ARG A 27 6.65 9.15 -10.58
N PHE A 28 6.19 9.89 -9.57
CA PHE A 28 4.90 9.62 -8.93
C PHE A 28 3.73 10.01 -9.85
N ARG A 29 3.85 11.14 -10.54
CA ARG A 29 2.87 11.59 -11.55
C ARG A 29 2.85 10.66 -12.75
N ASP A 30 4.03 10.26 -13.24
CA ASP A 30 4.17 9.38 -14.39
C ASP A 30 3.54 8.00 -14.13
N ALA A 31 3.60 7.53 -12.88
CA ALA A 31 2.92 6.29 -12.46
C ALA A 31 1.40 6.44 -12.29
N ASN A 32 0.86 7.66 -12.34
CA ASN A 32 -0.54 7.98 -12.06
C ASN A 32 -1.13 8.99 -13.07
N PRO A 33 -1.10 8.70 -14.39
CA PRO A 33 -1.59 9.63 -15.42
C PRO A 33 -3.11 9.87 -15.36
N GLY A 34 -3.88 8.93 -14.80
CA GLY A 34 -5.33 9.02 -14.63
C GLY A 34 -5.80 9.44 -13.24
N HIS A 35 -4.95 10.13 -12.47
CA HIS A 35 -5.32 10.59 -11.12
C HIS A 35 -6.47 11.60 -11.16
N ASP A 36 -7.52 11.33 -10.40
CA ASP A 36 -8.56 12.30 -10.08
C ASP A 36 -8.08 13.16 -8.91
N ILE A 37 -7.92 14.46 -9.15
CA ILE A 37 -7.37 15.41 -8.17
C ILE A 37 -8.18 15.48 -6.86
N THR A 38 -9.45 15.07 -6.88
CA THR A 38 -10.30 15.00 -5.68
C THR A 38 -10.02 13.77 -4.82
N LYS A 39 -9.28 12.78 -5.34
CA LYS A 39 -8.89 11.56 -4.63
C LYS A 39 -7.50 11.70 -3.99
N PRO A 40 -7.29 11.07 -2.83
CA PRO A 40 -6.01 11.16 -2.15
C PRO A 40 -4.90 10.38 -2.88
N CYS A 41 -3.66 10.81 -2.64
CA CYS A 41 -2.47 10.03 -2.94
C CYS A 41 -2.30 8.94 -1.88
N VAL A 42 -2.00 7.71 -2.30
CA VAL A 42 -1.88 6.57 -1.39
C VAL A 42 -0.71 5.66 -1.75
N TYR A 43 -0.15 5.00 -0.74
CA TYR A 43 0.78 3.88 -0.89
C TYR A 43 0.07 2.58 -0.56
N VAL A 44 0.26 1.55 -1.39
CA VAL A 44 -0.25 0.19 -1.15
C VAL A 44 0.93 -0.74 -0.95
N GLY A 45 0.83 -1.63 0.04
CA GLY A 45 1.83 -2.66 0.27
C GLY A 45 1.28 -3.84 1.06
N MET A 46 2.14 -4.82 1.30
CA MET A 46 1.85 -5.98 2.16
C MET A 46 2.95 -6.23 3.18
N THR A 47 2.60 -6.90 4.28
CA THR A 47 3.53 -7.17 5.37
C THR A 47 3.14 -8.40 6.18
N GLY A 48 4.12 -9.11 6.73
CA GLY A 48 3.92 -10.14 7.76
C GLY A 48 4.01 -9.58 9.20
N LEU A 49 4.23 -8.28 9.35
CA LEU A 49 4.20 -7.58 10.64
C LEU A 49 2.80 -7.02 10.93
N PRO A 50 2.49 -6.64 12.18
CA PRO A 50 1.38 -5.74 12.43
C PRO A 50 1.50 -4.48 11.56
N VAL A 51 0.40 -4.06 10.95
CA VAL A 51 0.40 -2.98 9.95
C VAL A 51 0.89 -1.66 10.56
N GLU A 52 0.57 -1.41 11.83
CA GLU A 52 1.00 -0.25 12.60
C GLU A 52 2.52 -0.24 12.79
N ARG A 53 3.10 -1.41 13.11
CA ARG A 53 4.56 -1.56 13.22
C ARG A 53 5.24 -1.39 11.86
N ARG A 54 4.61 -1.91 10.80
CA ARG A 54 5.12 -1.69 9.44
C ARG A 54 5.10 -0.21 9.08
N PHE A 55 4.02 0.50 9.40
CA PHE A 55 3.92 1.93 9.13
C PHE A 55 4.95 2.75 9.92
N ASP A 56 5.16 2.44 11.20
CA ASP A 56 6.21 3.07 12.02
C ASP A 56 7.61 2.84 11.43
N ASN A 57 7.91 1.61 11.00
CA ASN A 57 9.16 1.30 10.29
C ASN A 57 9.34 2.15 9.03
N HIS A 58 8.28 2.32 8.23
CA HIS A 58 8.31 3.20 7.07
C HIS A 58 8.62 4.66 7.44
N ARG A 59 7.95 5.21 8.46
CA ARG A 59 8.15 6.60 8.90
C ARG A 59 9.57 6.86 9.42
N ARG A 60 10.21 5.86 10.01
CA ARG A 60 11.61 5.91 10.47
C ARG A 60 12.62 5.61 9.36
N GLY A 61 12.18 5.32 8.13
CA GLY A 61 13.05 4.89 7.04
C GLY A 61 13.65 3.48 7.21
N HIS A 62 13.23 2.73 8.24
CA HIS A 62 13.74 1.38 8.48
C HIS A 62 13.03 0.36 7.59
N LYS A 63 13.76 -0.23 6.63
CA LYS A 63 13.19 -1.15 5.62
C LYS A 63 11.93 -0.58 4.97
N GLY A 64 11.92 0.74 4.78
CA GLY A 64 10.77 1.53 4.37
C GLY A 64 10.88 2.04 2.94
N ASN A 65 9.79 2.62 2.46
CA ASN A 65 9.70 3.30 1.17
C ASN A 65 9.89 4.81 1.39
N ALA A 66 10.73 5.44 0.56
CA ALA A 66 11.07 6.85 0.68
C ALA A 66 9.86 7.80 0.61
N PHE A 67 8.84 7.48 -0.20
CA PHE A 67 7.62 8.28 -0.24
C PHE A 67 6.81 8.16 1.05
N VAL A 68 6.69 6.96 1.61
CA VAL A 68 6.00 6.81 2.89
C VAL A 68 6.78 7.46 4.03
N ALA A 69 8.11 7.37 4.02
CA ALA A 69 8.95 8.02 5.03
C ALA A 69 8.77 9.55 5.03
N LYS A 70 8.74 10.16 3.83
CA LYS A 70 8.66 11.62 3.67
C LYS A 70 7.24 12.18 3.69
N TYR A 71 6.25 11.42 3.21
CA TYR A 71 4.89 11.90 2.95
C TYR A 71 3.80 11.05 3.63
N GLY A 72 4.14 9.99 4.37
CA GLY A 72 3.14 9.15 5.03
C GLY A 72 2.37 9.90 6.12
N VAL A 73 1.05 10.02 5.95
CA VAL A 73 0.15 10.72 6.87
C VAL A 73 -0.45 9.74 7.88
N ARG A 74 -1.22 8.75 7.40
CA ARG A 74 -1.93 7.78 8.25
C ARG A 74 -2.32 6.52 7.49
N LEU A 75 -2.69 5.48 8.23
CA LEU A 75 -3.32 4.28 7.68
C LEU A 75 -4.78 4.55 7.30
N LEU A 76 -5.26 3.92 6.22
CA LEU A 76 -6.65 3.97 5.77
C LEU A 76 -7.31 2.59 5.87
N PRO A 77 -7.62 2.09 7.10
CA PRO A 77 -8.13 0.73 7.31
C PRO A 77 -9.44 0.44 6.56
N GLY A 78 -10.28 1.45 6.32
CA GLY A 78 -11.50 1.30 5.51
C GLY A 78 -11.26 0.79 4.08
N LEU A 79 -10.04 0.91 3.55
CA LEU A 79 -9.68 0.43 2.22
C LEU A 79 -9.18 -1.02 2.20
N TYR A 80 -8.74 -1.58 3.33
CA TYR A 80 -8.02 -2.86 3.33
C TYR A 80 -8.34 -3.82 4.50
N ALA A 81 -8.83 -3.34 5.64
CA ALA A 81 -8.89 -4.14 6.87
C ALA A 81 -9.71 -5.43 6.71
N ARG A 82 -10.85 -5.34 6.01
CA ARG A 82 -11.75 -6.47 5.68
C ARG A 82 -11.12 -7.57 4.81
N LEU A 83 -9.96 -7.32 4.20
CA LEU A 83 -9.24 -8.29 3.38
C LEU A 83 -8.30 -9.15 4.23
N ASN A 84 -7.98 -8.73 5.46
CA ASN A 84 -6.93 -9.32 6.29
C ASN A 84 -7.51 -10.22 7.40
N PRO A 85 -6.73 -11.17 7.93
CA PRO A 85 -5.38 -11.58 7.50
C PRO A 85 -5.43 -12.61 6.36
N MET A 86 -4.30 -12.82 5.69
CA MET A 86 -4.18 -13.83 4.63
C MET A 86 -2.81 -14.50 4.61
N ARG A 87 -2.67 -15.52 3.76
CA ARG A 87 -1.38 -16.17 3.47
C ARG A 87 -0.55 -15.29 2.54
N TYR A 88 0.77 -15.47 2.57
CA TYR A 88 1.72 -14.69 1.77
C TYR A 88 1.35 -14.55 0.28
N GLU A 89 1.11 -15.68 -0.39
CA GLU A 89 0.77 -15.65 -1.83
C GLU A 89 -0.51 -14.87 -2.12
N LEU A 90 -1.53 -15.02 -1.26
CA LEU A 90 -2.76 -14.27 -1.40
C LEU A 90 -2.54 -12.77 -1.11
N ALA A 91 -1.68 -12.41 -0.15
CA ALA A 91 -1.32 -11.02 0.14
C ALA A 91 -0.65 -10.35 -1.05
N ARG A 92 0.30 -11.04 -1.69
CA ARG A 92 1.00 -10.55 -2.88
C ARG A 92 0.04 -10.27 -4.04
N LEU A 93 -0.90 -11.17 -4.31
CA LEU A 93 -1.92 -10.97 -5.36
C LEU A 93 -2.94 -9.88 -4.99
N THR A 94 -3.35 -9.84 -3.73
CA THR A 94 -4.32 -8.89 -3.21
C THR A 94 -3.77 -7.46 -3.22
N GLU A 95 -2.49 -7.28 -2.92
CA GLU A 95 -1.80 -5.99 -2.98
C GLU A 95 -1.89 -5.37 -4.39
N VAL A 96 -1.52 -6.14 -5.42
CA VAL A 96 -1.60 -5.72 -6.83
C VAL A 96 -3.05 -5.41 -7.23
N THR A 97 -3.98 -6.29 -6.88
CA THR A 97 -5.40 -6.13 -7.19
C THR A 97 -5.98 -4.88 -6.51
N LEU A 98 -5.61 -4.64 -5.25
CA LEU A 98 -6.05 -3.48 -4.48
C LEU A 98 -5.51 -2.18 -5.10
N ALA A 99 -4.22 -2.16 -5.46
CA ALA A 99 -3.61 -1.01 -6.11
C ALA A 99 -4.30 -0.68 -7.45
N GLN A 100 -4.57 -1.68 -8.29
CA GLN A 100 -5.30 -1.51 -9.55
C GLN A 100 -6.73 -0.98 -9.33
N ARG A 101 -7.46 -1.55 -8.37
CA ARG A 101 -8.83 -1.10 -8.03
C ARG A 101 -8.86 0.34 -7.53
N LEU A 102 -7.86 0.76 -6.74
CA LEU A 102 -7.76 2.14 -6.27
C LEU A 102 -7.45 3.10 -7.41
N ARG A 103 -6.52 2.75 -8.31
CA ARG A 103 -6.26 3.54 -9.54
C ARG A 103 -7.52 3.68 -10.40
N ALA A 104 -8.26 2.60 -10.62
CA ALA A 104 -9.52 2.64 -11.37
C ALA A 104 -10.60 3.51 -10.71
N ARG A 105 -10.51 3.75 -9.40
CA ARG A 105 -11.38 4.67 -8.64
C ARG A 105 -10.84 6.11 -8.59
N GLY A 106 -9.78 6.40 -9.34
CA GLY A 106 -9.16 7.72 -9.47
C GLY A 106 -8.10 8.05 -8.42
N TYR A 107 -7.72 7.12 -7.53
CA TYR A 107 -6.65 7.39 -6.56
C TYR A 107 -5.28 7.44 -7.25
N ALA A 108 -4.39 8.33 -6.81
CA ALA A 108 -2.96 8.23 -7.16
C ALA A 108 -2.30 7.21 -6.25
N VAL A 109 -1.82 6.12 -6.83
CA VAL A 109 -1.28 4.97 -6.09
C VAL A 109 0.21 4.79 -6.37
N TRP A 110 1.01 4.72 -5.32
CA TRP A 110 2.37 4.19 -5.38
C TRP A 110 2.42 2.77 -4.81
N GLN A 111 3.10 1.90 -5.53
CA GLN A 111 3.31 0.50 -5.18
C GLN A 111 4.72 0.14 -5.68
N ALA A 112 5.60 -0.25 -4.77
CA ALA A 112 7.00 -0.57 -5.05
C ALA A 112 7.51 -1.57 -4.01
#